data_AF-A0A943UQL9-F1
#
_entry.id   AF-A0A943UQL9-F1
#
_cell.length_a   1.000
_cell.length_b   1.000
_cell.length_c   1.000
_cell.angle_alpha   90.00
_cell.angle_beta   90.00
_cell.angle_gamma   90.00
#
_symmetry.space_group_name_H-M   'P 1'
#
loop_
_entity.id
_entity.type
_entity.pdbx_description
1 polymer ?
#
loop_
_entity_poly.entity_id
_entity_poly.type
_entity_poly.pdbx_seq_one_letter_code
_entity_poly.pdbx_strand_id
1 'polypeptide(L)'
;MRQGKTQYLCALENLRATYACCGNGSILCNKYCKISLSFELTKICGRAESMIEKLREHFVFDIDQDVDYEAWSKPETWTMSATEVSCPRTSSRGMTTSPEECRAVVQRMMELLSCLESEMGAMAGIEEFRLMVSMFAKAIEHGDNKVLDNVLRRILAKFHTALREIDRVINAKHDAAYYKEIFHDQRLHYEETICQDVNDAFLAWKDQHLEDDIEVEALREYVDEAMEDLFQANVFDGIKDSAGRKKKEVYRREVSFDECDCPKPARFHKAYACFREVFDYRDGKYVIDEVKAGRLVFKIRKEPDKVKAFFWFVQTLALVSADIDEIHGRQRVESVCDGVDLRDLRSRFSEAQVKASGIGKHADIVLALIDRMQREKIPNTYWLAFFCVLLKKKWIDENVRAFALNMNSLFNVKLDHRALSRNMKDWGDNINLWPEEDGRQRKKKAFGQEFQKRLEACIKGKIMSIWSDAK
;
A
#
# COMPACT_ATOMS: atom_id res chain seq x y z
N MET A 1 4.10 -9.13 -9.87
CA MET A 1 4.33 -10.24 -10.83
C MET A 1 5.65 -10.00 -11.55
N ARG A 2 6.54 -11.00 -11.60
CA ARG A 2 7.80 -10.93 -12.37
C ARG A 2 7.47 -10.64 -13.85
N GLN A 3 8.18 -9.71 -14.48
CA GLN A 3 8.06 -9.37 -15.91
C GLN A 3 8.55 -10.49 -16.87
N GLY A 4 8.53 -11.76 -16.45
CA GLY A 4 8.97 -12.89 -17.26
C GLY A 4 8.17 -14.13 -16.95
N LYS A 5 7.94 -14.95 -17.98
CA LYS A 5 7.29 -16.26 -17.88
C LYS A 5 7.94 -17.07 -16.76
N THR A 6 7.14 -17.71 -15.91
CA THR A 6 7.72 -18.58 -14.89
C THR A 6 8.47 -19.75 -15.54
N GLN A 7 9.40 -20.35 -14.78
CA GLN A 7 10.08 -21.57 -15.24
C GLN A 7 9.08 -22.69 -15.56
N TYR A 8 7.92 -22.69 -14.89
CA TYR A 8 6.86 -23.66 -15.15
C TYR A 8 6.24 -23.45 -16.54
N LEU A 9 5.81 -22.23 -16.89
CA LEU A 9 5.27 -21.94 -18.23
C LEU A 9 6.30 -22.15 -19.34
N CYS A 10 7.56 -21.76 -19.13
CA CYS A 10 8.65 -22.04 -20.08
C CYS A 10 8.81 -23.56 -20.31
N ALA A 11 8.73 -24.37 -19.25
CA ALA A 11 8.79 -25.83 -19.38
C ALA A 11 7.58 -26.37 -20.13
N LEU A 12 6.37 -25.83 -19.90
CA LEU A 12 5.15 -26.19 -20.63
C LEU A 12 5.23 -25.89 -22.13
N GLU A 13 5.71 -24.70 -22.49
CA GLU A 13 5.91 -24.30 -23.89
C GLU A 13 6.90 -25.20 -24.61
N ASN A 14 8.04 -25.49 -23.98
CA ASN A 14 9.07 -26.40 -24.51
C ASN A 14 8.53 -27.83 -24.68
N LEU A 15 7.73 -28.29 -23.73
CA LEU A 15 7.11 -29.61 -23.79
C LEU A 15 6.11 -29.71 -24.95
N ARG A 16 5.28 -28.68 -25.12
CA ARG A 16 4.31 -28.58 -26.23
C ARG A 16 5.01 -28.56 -27.58
N ALA A 17 6.09 -27.80 -27.72
CA ALA A 17 6.91 -27.77 -28.94
C ALA A 17 7.53 -29.15 -29.23
N THR A 18 8.05 -29.83 -28.20
CA THR A 18 8.63 -31.18 -28.35
C THR A 18 7.57 -32.20 -28.73
N TYR A 19 6.35 -32.09 -28.18
CA TYR A 19 5.22 -32.95 -28.51
C TYR A 19 4.79 -32.80 -29.97
N ALA A 20 4.72 -31.56 -30.48
CA ALA A 20 4.38 -31.30 -31.89
C ALA A 20 5.38 -31.90 -32.89
N CYS A 21 6.66 -32.03 -32.50
CA CYS A 21 7.70 -32.63 -33.34
C CYS A 21 7.66 -34.17 -33.36
N CYS A 22 6.89 -34.81 -32.46
CA CYS A 22 6.74 -36.27 -32.42
C CYS A 22 5.83 -36.78 -33.54
N GLY A 23 6.44 -37.16 -34.66
CA GLY A 23 5.75 -37.69 -35.83
C GLY A 23 6.53 -37.52 -37.13
N ASN A 24 7.53 -36.62 -37.13
CA ASN A 24 8.26 -36.23 -38.34
C ASN A 24 9.61 -36.96 -38.54
N GLY A 25 9.94 -37.96 -37.69
CA GLY A 25 11.20 -38.70 -37.72
C GLY A 25 11.09 -40.17 -38.14
N SER A 26 12.23 -40.86 -38.21
CA SER A 26 12.29 -42.32 -38.39
C SER A 26 11.57 -43.06 -37.25
N ILE A 27 11.21 -44.34 -37.44
CA ILE A 27 10.49 -45.14 -36.42
C ILE A 27 11.25 -45.16 -35.09
N LEU A 28 12.58 -45.32 -35.12
CA LEU A 28 13.42 -45.25 -33.91
C LEU A 28 13.42 -43.85 -33.30
N CYS A 29 13.54 -42.80 -34.12
CA CYS A 29 13.49 -41.42 -33.66
C CYS A 29 12.16 -41.13 -32.94
N ASN A 30 11.04 -41.55 -33.54
CA ASN A 30 9.71 -41.41 -32.92
C ASN A 30 9.58 -42.21 -31.61
N LYS A 31 10.18 -43.40 -31.49
CA LYS A 31 10.23 -44.14 -30.22
C LYS A 31 10.99 -43.35 -29.15
N TYR A 32 12.22 -42.93 -29.45
CA TYR A 32 13.05 -42.15 -28.53
C TYR A 32 12.40 -40.83 -28.11
N CYS A 33 11.78 -40.11 -29.05
CA CYS A 33 11.10 -38.87 -28.73
C CYS A 33 9.86 -39.11 -27.84
N LYS A 34 9.05 -40.16 -28.08
CA LYS A 34 7.91 -40.52 -27.21
C LYS A 34 8.35 -40.89 -25.80
N ILE A 35 9.48 -41.58 -25.68
CA ILE A 35 10.10 -41.93 -24.40
C ILE A 35 10.50 -40.66 -23.66
N SER A 36 11.33 -39.81 -24.29
CA SER A 36 11.80 -38.55 -23.70
C SER A 36 10.64 -37.65 -23.28
N LEU A 37 9.60 -37.55 -24.11
CA LEU A 37 8.38 -36.82 -23.75
C LEU A 37 7.65 -37.38 -22.55
N SER A 38 7.57 -38.71 -22.44
CA SER A 38 6.92 -39.37 -21.30
C SER A 38 7.65 -39.06 -19.99
N PHE A 39 8.98 -38.97 -20.06
CA PHE A 39 9.84 -38.56 -18.94
C PHE A 39 9.54 -37.11 -18.51
N GLU A 40 9.63 -36.16 -19.44
CA GLU A 40 9.41 -34.74 -19.14
C GLU A 40 7.95 -34.45 -18.72
N LEU A 41 6.96 -35.09 -19.34
CA LEU A 41 5.55 -34.99 -18.96
C LEU A 41 5.31 -35.49 -17.53
N THR A 42 5.95 -36.59 -17.13
CA THR A 42 5.81 -37.10 -15.76
C THR A 42 6.41 -36.11 -14.76
N LYS A 43 7.60 -35.59 -15.03
CA LYS A 43 8.28 -34.60 -14.18
C LYS A 43 7.44 -33.34 -14.02
N ILE A 44 6.91 -32.80 -15.12
CA ILE A 44 6.06 -31.60 -15.10
C ILE A 44 4.71 -31.89 -14.45
N CYS A 45 4.13 -33.09 -14.63
CA CYS A 45 2.90 -33.50 -13.96
C CYS A 45 3.07 -33.57 -12.44
N GLY A 46 4.16 -34.16 -11.94
CA GLY A 46 4.44 -34.19 -10.50
C GLY A 46 4.65 -32.78 -9.92
N ARG A 47 5.28 -31.87 -10.67
CA ARG A 47 5.37 -30.44 -10.30
C ARG A 47 4.00 -29.77 -10.26
N ALA A 48 3.13 -30.08 -11.23
CA ALA A 48 1.76 -29.58 -11.27
C ALA A 48 0.96 -30.03 -10.03
N GLU A 49 1.05 -31.31 -9.66
CA GLU A 49 0.39 -31.87 -8.47
C GLU A 49 0.88 -31.23 -7.18
N SER A 50 2.20 -31.08 -7.01
CA SER A 50 2.76 -30.39 -5.85
C SER A 50 2.30 -28.93 -5.78
N MET A 51 2.18 -28.26 -6.93
CA MET A 51 1.73 -26.88 -7.02
C MET A 51 0.24 -26.73 -6.74
N ILE A 52 -0.60 -27.68 -7.11
CA ILE A 52 -2.02 -27.74 -6.74
C ILE A 52 -2.16 -27.71 -5.22
N GLU A 53 -1.40 -28.54 -4.49
CA GLU A 53 -1.48 -28.55 -3.03
C GLU A 53 -1.03 -27.21 -2.43
N LYS A 54 0.04 -26.61 -2.94
CA LYS A 54 0.47 -25.26 -2.50
C LYS A 54 -0.59 -24.19 -2.77
N LEU A 55 -1.19 -24.20 -3.96
CA LEU A 55 -2.21 -23.24 -4.40
C LEU A 55 -3.52 -23.34 -3.60
N ARG A 56 -3.80 -24.51 -3.00
CA ARG A 56 -4.95 -24.68 -2.11
C ARG A 56 -4.74 -23.98 -0.77
N GLU A 57 -3.50 -23.90 -0.30
CA GLU A 57 -3.17 -23.33 1.00
C GLU A 57 -2.80 -21.85 0.91
N HIS A 58 -1.99 -21.44 -0.07
CA HIS A 58 -1.43 -20.08 -0.17
C HIS A 58 -1.32 -19.61 -1.62
N PHE A 59 -1.16 -18.30 -1.80
CA PHE A 59 -0.90 -17.73 -3.12
C PHE A 59 0.52 -18.06 -3.59
N VAL A 60 0.67 -18.55 -4.82
CA VAL A 60 1.99 -18.97 -5.35
C VAL A 60 2.42 -18.03 -6.48
N PHE A 61 3.63 -17.46 -6.34
CA PHE A 61 4.25 -16.58 -7.35
C PHE A 61 4.92 -17.33 -8.51
N ASP A 62 5.29 -18.60 -8.31
CA ASP A 62 5.97 -19.43 -9.31
C ASP A 62 5.02 -20.08 -10.33
N ILE A 63 3.83 -19.50 -10.52
CA ILE A 63 2.88 -19.89 -11.56
C ILE A 63 2.27 -18.67 -12.25
N ASP A 64 2.20 -18.72 -13.59
CA ASP A 64 1.61 -17.67 -14.42
C ASP A 64 0.07 -17.74 -14.33
N GLN A 65 -0.51 -17.03 -13.37
CA GLN A 65 -1.96 -17.06 -13.09
C GLN A 65 -2.83 -16.38 -14.17
N ASP A 66 -2.19 -15.71 -15.13
CA ASP A 66 -2.80 -15.12 -16.32
C ASP A 66 -2.99 -16.14 -17.45
N VAL A 67 -2.31 -17.29 -17.40
CA VAL A 67 -2.47 -18.38 -18.36
C VAL A 67 -3.81 -19.09 -18.17
N ASP A 68 -4.47 -19.39 -19.29
CA ASP A 68 -5.69 -20.21 -19.32
C ASP A 68 -5.30 -21.70 -19.29
N TYR A 69 -5.08 -22.23 -18.10
CA TYR A 69 -4.67 -23.62 -17.92
C TYR A 69 -5.77 -24.61 -18.34
N GLU A 70 -7.04 -24.20 -18.31
CA GLU A 70 -8.14 -24.98 -18.87
C GLU A 70 -8.00 -25.13 -20.39
N ALA A 71 -7.68 -24.06 -21.12
CA ALA A 71 -7.39 -24.15 -22.56
C ALA A 71 -6.15 -25.02 -22.84
N TRP A 72 -5.11 -24.92 -22.02
CA TRP A 72 -3.92 -25.76 -22.13
C TRP A 72 -4.17 -27.23 -21.77
N SER A 73 -5.24 -27.55 -21.03
CA SER A 73 -5.60 -28.93 -20.74
C SER A 73 -6.25 -29.67 -21.93
N LYS A 74 -6.65 -28.94 -22.96
CA LYS A 74 -7.37 -29.49 -24.11
C LYS A 74 -6.40 -30.17 -25.08
N PRO A 75 -6.67 -31.42 -25.52
CA PRO A 75 -5.80 -32.12 -26.46
C PRO A 75 -5.52 -31.33 -27.74
N GLU A 76 -6.51 -30.57 -28.23
CA GLU A 76 -6.44 -29.77 -29.45
C GLU A 76 -5.29 -28.76 -29.41
N THR A 77 -5.06 -28.18 -28.23
CA THR A 77 -3.98 -27.21 -27.96
C THR A 77 -2.60 -27.84 -28.17
N TRP A 78 -2.45 -29.13 -27.89
CA TRP A 78 -1.19 -29.87 -28.06
C TRP A 78 -0.99 -30.41 -29.47
N THR A 79 -2.09 -30.66 -30.20
CA THR A 79 -2.04 -31.24 -31.54
C THR A 79 -1.88 -30.24 -32.68
N MET A 80 -2.14 -28.94 -32.46
CA MET A 80 -2.00 -27.89 -33.49
C MET A 80 -0.68 -27.10 -33.37
N SER A 81 0.41 -27.68 -33.86
CA SER A 81 1.61 -26.90 -34.25
C SER A 81 2.39 -27.54 -35.41
N ALA A 82 1.90 -28.63 -36.00
CA ALA A 82 2.37 -29.11 -37.29
C ALA A 82 1.62 -28.36 -38.40
N THR A 83 1.89 -27.06 -38.58
CA THR A 83 1.66 -26.45 -39.89
C THR A 83 2.50 -27.23 -40.89
N GLU A 84 1.88 -27.59 -42.01
CA GLU A 84 2.43 -28.36 -43.13
C GLU A 84 3.61 -27.66 -43.81
N VAL A 85 4.71 -27.41 -43.09
CA VAL A 85 6.00 -27.11 -43.71
C VAL A 85 6.63 -28.45 -44.04
N SER A 86 6.28 -28.93 -45.23
CA SER A 86 6.93 -29.96 -46.02
C SER A 86 8.28 -30.46 -45.48
N CYS A 87 8.27 -31.45 -44.59
CA CYS A 87 9.41 -32.33 -44.41
C CYS A 87 9.28 -33.49 -45.40
N PRO A 88 10.32 -33.83 -46.18
CA PRO A 88 10.23 -34.89 -47.18
C PRO A 88 9.91 -36.20 -46.47
N ARG A 89 8.78 -36.82 -46.85
CA ARG A 89 8.42 -38.18 -46.48
C ARG A 89 9.54 -39.11 -46.94
N THR A 90 10.50 -39.40 -46.06
CA THR A 90 11.42 -40.51 -46.28
C THR A 90 10.62 -41.78 -46.08
N SER A 91 10.50 -42.58 -47.15
CA SER A 91 9.78 -43.83 -47.11
C SER A 91 10.41 -44.71 -46.02
N SER A 92 9.66 -45.01 -44.97
CA SER A 92 10.11 -45.91 -43.91
C SER A 92 10.06 -47.35 -44.45
N ARG A 93 11.12 -47.79 -45.12
CA ARG A 93 11.43 -49.22 -45.16
C ARG A 93 11.66 -49.64 -43.71
N GLY A 94 10.87 -50.62 -43.23
CA GLY A 94 10.96 -51.11 -41.86
C GLY A 94 12.39 -51.54 -41.54
N MET A 95 13.08 -50.75 -40.73
CA MET A 95 14.27 -51.21 -40.03
C MET A 95 13.81 -52.13 -38.91
N THR A 96 14.10 -53.41 -39.03
CA THR A 96 14.14 -54.34 -37.90
C THR A 96 15.21 -53.84 -36.94
N THR A 97 14.76 -53.30 -35.80
CA THR A 97 15.63 -52.81 -34.73
C THR A 97 16.43 -54.00 -34.20
N SER A 98 17.76 -53.89 -34.11
CA SER A 98 18.57 -55.01 -33.63
C SER A 98 18.37 -55.18 -32.10
N PRO A 99 18.50 -56.40 -31.55
CA PRO A 99 18.42 -56.61 -30.10
C PRO A 99 19.43 -55.79 -29.29
N GLU A 100 20.57 -55.43 -29.87
CA GLU A 100 21.61 -54.60 -29.27
C GLU A 100 21.21 -53.13 -29.18
N GLU A 101 20.56 -52.62 -30.23
CA GLU A 101 19.99 -51.27 -30.23
C GLU A 101 18.86 -51.15 -29.20
N CYS A 102 17.99 -52.16 -29.10
CA CYS A 102 16.95 -52.20 -28.07
C CYS A 102 17.53 -52.20 -26.66
N ARG A 103 18.59 -52.99 -26.40
CA ARG A 103 19.28 -53.01 -25.10
C ARG A 103 19.92 -51.66 -24.76
N ALA A 104 20.53 -50.99 -25.74
CA ALA A 104 21.10 -49.65 -25.54
C ALA A 104 20.03 -48.61 -25.17
N VAL A 105 18.84 -48.70 -25.79
CA VAL A 105 17.70 -47.82 -25.45
C VAL A 105 17.27 -48.05 -24.00
N VAL A 106 17.07 -49.32 -23.60
CA VAL A 106 16.62 -49.69 -22.25
C VAL A 106 17.64 -49.30 -21.19
N GLN A 107 18.93 -49.51 -21.44
CA GLN A 107 20.00 -49.11 -20.53
C GLN A 107 19.98 -47.59 -20.29
N ARG A 108 19.83 -46.80 -21.35
CA ARG A 108 19.76 -45.34 -21.26
C ARG A 108 18.49 -44.86 -20.54
N MET A 109 17.38 -45.59 -20.64
CA MET A 109 16.17 -45.33 -19.84
C MET A 109 16.40 -45.55 -18.35
N MET A 110 17.11 -46.62 -17.99
CA MET A 110 17.43 -46.93 -16.59
C MET A 110 18.39 -45.89 -15.99
N GLU A 111 19.32 -45.36 -16.80
CA GLU A 111 20.19 -44.25 -16.39
C GLU A 111 19.39 -42.95 -16.18
N LEU A 112 18.49 -42.60 -17.11
CA LEU A 112 17.60 -41.45 -16.96
C LEU A 112 16.68 -41.59 -15.74
N LEU A 113 16.12 -42.78 -15.49
CA LEU A 113 15.40 -43.10 -14.26
C LEU A 113 16.24 -42.76 -13.03
N SER A 114 17.47 -43.28 -12.96
CA SER A 114 18.33 -43.06 -11.79
C SER A 114 18.65 -41.58 -11.55
N CYS A 115 18.82 -40.79 -12.62
CA CYS A 115 18.99 -39.34 -12.51
C CYS A 115 17.71 -38.63 -12.09
N LEU A 116 16.55 -39.06 -12.59
CA LEU A 116 15.27 -38.49 -12.18
C LEU A 116 14.90 -38.86 -10.74
N GLU A 117 15.23 -40.05 -10.27
CA GLU A 117 15.01 -40.43 -8.87
C GLU A 117 15.85 -39.58 -7.91
N SER A 118 17.07 -39.20 -8.30
CA SER A 118 17.90 -38.29 -7.51
C SER A 118 17.43 -36.83 -7.58
N GLU A 119 16.89 -36.37 -8.72
CA GLU A 119 16.33 -35.02 -8.88
C GLU A 119 14.95 -34.84 -8.24
N MET A 120 14.10 -35.88 -8.26
CA MET A 120 12.72 -35.82 -7.78
C MET A 120 12.59 -36.11 -6.28
N GLY A 121 13.59 -36.73 -5.65
CA GLY A 121 13.54 -37.05 -4.21
C GLY A 121 12.27 -37.83 -3.83
N ALA A 122 11.62 -37.46 -2.72
CA ALA A 122 10.36 -38.07 -2.24
C ALA A 122 9.08 -37.44 -2.86
N MET A 123 9.13 -36.98 -4.11
CA MET A 123 7.95 -36.44 -4.80
C MET A 123 6.90 -37.55 -5.09
N ALA A 124 5.62 -37.18 -5.03
CA ALA A 124 4.52 -38.05 -5.45
C ALA A 124 4.69 -38.45 -6.94
N GLY A 125 4.53 -39.74 -7.25
CA GLY A 125 4.54 -40.25 -8.63
C GLY A 125 5.79 -41.03 -9.07
N ILE A 126 6.84 -41.12 -8.23
CA ILE A 126 8.08 -41.87 -8.56
C ILE A 126 7.82 -43.37 -8.82
N GLU A 127 6.87 -43.96 -8.09
CA GLU A 127 6.54 -45.38 -8.19
C GLU A 127 5.69 -45.67 -9.45
N GLU A 128 4.77 -44.78 -9.81
CA GLU A 128 4.04 -44.85 -11.08
C GLU A 128 4.99 -44.71 -12.27
N PHE A 129 6.02 -43.88 -12.12
CA PHE A 129 7.05 -43.66 -13.13
C PHE A 129 7.98 -44.86 -13.31
N ARG A 130 8.43 -45.51 -12.23
CA ARG A 130 9.12 -46.81 -12.29
C ARG A 130 8.29 -47.84 -13.04
N LEU A 131 6.98 -47.90 -12.75
CA LEU A 131 6.06 -48.81 -13.41
C LEU A 131 5.94 -48.50 -14.91
N MET A 132 5.88 -47.22 -15.30
CA MET A 132 5.88 -46.80 -16.70
C MET A 132 7.16 -47.13 -17.45
N VAL A 133 8.34 -46.93 -16.84
CA VAL A 133 9.61 -47.29 -17.49
C VAL A 133 9.77 -48.81 -17.63
N SER A 134 9.30 -49.58 -16.66
CA SER A 134 9.23 -51.04 -16.81
C SER A 134 8.33 -51.47 -17.98
N MET A 135 7.24 -50.74 -18.23
CA MET A 135 6.36 -50.97 -19.38
C MET A 135 7.03 -50.54 -20.70
N PHE A 136 7.78 -49.44 -20.70
CA PHE A 136 8.53 -48.98 -21.86
C PHE A 136 9.64 -49.95 -22.27
N ALA A 137 10.40 -50.46 -21.29
CA ALA A 137 11.45 -51.46 -21.54
C ALA A 137 10.85 -52.72 -22.22
N LYS A 138 9.74 -53.23 -21.68
CA LYS A 138 9.00 -54.35 -22.27
C LYS A 138 8.46 -54.01 -23.66
N ALA A 139 7.91 -52.82 -23.87
CA ALA A 139 7.38 -52.40 -25.17
C ALA A 139 8.46 -52.32 -26.26
N ILE A 140 9.65 -51.86 -25.91
CA ILE A 140 10.80 -51.78 -26.82
C ILE A 140 11.31 -53.18 -27.17
N GLU A 141 11.48 -54.03 -26.16
CA GLU A 141 11.94 -55.43 -26.33
C GLU A 141 11.01 -56.25 -27.22
N HIS A 142 9.69 -56.02 -27.11
CA HIS A 142 8.67 -56.75 -27.89
C HIS A 142 8.25 -56.02 -29.18
N GLY A 143 8.81 -54.84 -29.46
CA GLY A 143 8.52 -54.05 -30.65
C GLY A 143 7.10 -53.44 -30.70
N ASP A 144 6.40 -53.36 -29.57
CA ASP A 144 4.99 -52.95 -29.51
C ASP A 144 4.85 -51.42 -29.35
N ASN A 145 4.78 -50.72 -30.49
CA ASN A 145 4.52 -49.28 -30.53
C ASN A 145 3.18 -48.88 -29.90
N LYS A 146 2.18 -49.78 -29.83
CA LYS A 146 0.88 -49.46 -29.22
C LYS A 146 1.01 -49.30 -27.71
N VAL A 147 1.93 -50.01 -27.08
CA VAL A 147 2.19 -49.86 -25.63
C VAL A 147 2.80 -48.49 -25.35
N LEU A 148 3.78 -48.04 -26.15
CA LEU A 148 4.36 -46.69 -26.02
C LEU A 148 3.30 -45.58 -26.19
N ASP A 149 2.43 -45.72 -27.20
CA ASP A 149 1.34 -44.77 -27.43
C ASP A 149 0.32 -44.77 -26.30
N ASN A 150 0.04 -45.93 -25.72
CA ASN A 150 -0.88 -46.06 -24.59
C ASN A 150 -0.30 -45.45 -23.30
N VAL A 151 1.00 -45.60 -23.04
CA VAL A 151 1.65 -44.99 -21.87
C VAL A 151 1.67 -43.47 -22.03
N LEU A 152 2.11 -42.95 -23.19
CA LEU A 152 2.13 -41.51 -23.45
C LEU A 152 0.72 -40.90 -23.33
N ARG A 153 -0.31 -41.57 -23.86
CA ARG A 153 -1.71 -41.13 -23.74
C ARG A 153 -2.19 -41.06 -22.29
N ARG A 154 -1.79 -42.03 -21.45
CA ARG A 154 -2.13 -42.05 -20.01
C ARG A 154 -1.48 -40.89 -19.26
N ILE A 155 -0.20 -40.62 -19.50
CA ILE A 155 0.51 -39.50 -18.85
C ILE A 155 -0.10 -38.18 -19.28
N LEU A 156 -0.37 -37.99 -20.57
CA LEU A 156 -1.03 -36.79 -21.08
C LEU A 156 -2.41 -36.59 -20.47
N ALA A 157 -3.21 -37.64 -20.35
CA ALA A 157 -4.53 -37.54 -19.71
C ALA A 157 -4.43 -37.12 -18.23
N LYS A 158 -3.45 -37.67 -17.49
CA LYS A 158 -3.16 -37.29 -16.11
C LYS A 158 -2.72 -35.83 -16.02
N PHE A 159 -1.78 -35.44 -16.88
CA PHE A 159 -1.25 -34.09 -16.96
C PHE A 159 -2.33 -33.06 -17.33
N HIS A 160 -3.19 -33.34 -18.32
CA HIS A 160 -4.35 -32.51 -18.64
C HIS A 160 -5.30 -32.37 -17.45
N THR A 161 -5.48 -33.43 -16.65
CA THR A 161 -6.30 -33.37 -15.43
C THR A 161 -5.66 -32.46 -14.38
N ALA A 162 -4.34 -32.53 -14.21
CA ALA A 162 -3.61 -31.62 -13.32
C ALA A 162 -3.71 -30.16 -13.77
N LEU A 163 -3.58 -29.86 -15.07
CA LEU A 163 -3.77 -28.50 -15.59
C LEU A 163 -5.19 -27.95 -15.33
N ARG A 164 -6.23 -28.77 -15.48
CA ARG A 164 -7.61 -28.36 -15.14
C ARG A 164 -7.78 -28.11 -13.65
N GLU A 165 -7.15 -28.93 -12.82
CA GLU A 165 -7.20 -28.74 -11.37
C GLU A 165 -6.44 -27.47 -10.95
N ILE A 166 -5.31 -27.16 -11.58
CA ILE A 166 -4.61 -25.87 -11.42
C ILE A 166 -5.56 -24.72 -11.75
N ASP A 167 -6.19 -24.74 -12.93
CA ASP A 167 -7.13 -23.67 -13.32
C ASP A 167 -8.28 -23.54 -12.31
N ARG A 168 -8.86 -24.67 -11.92
CA ARG A 168 -9.94 -24.74 -10.95
C ARG A 168 -9.54 -24.15 -9.60
N VAL A 169 -8.36 -24.48 -9.07
CA VAL A 169 -7.88 -23.98 -7.78
C VAL A 169 -7.56 -22.49 -7.88
N ILE A 170 -6.91 -22.04 -8.96
CA ILE A 170 -6.63 -20.62 -9.22
C ILE A 170 -7.93 -19.81 -9.28
N ASN A 171 -9.00 -20.37 -9.84
CA ASN A 171 -10.29 -19.69 -10.03
C ASN A 171 -11.31 -19.99 -8.93
N ALA A 172 -10.92 -20.70 -7.87
CA ALA A 172 -11.82 -21.06 -6.78
C ALA A 172 -12.28 -19.81 -6.01
N LYS A 173 -13.40 -19.95 -5.29
CA LYS A 173 -13.78 -18.95 -4.29
C LYS A 173 -12.97 -19.20 -3.03
N HIS A 174 -12.30 -18.16 -2.57
CA HIS A 174 -11.50 -18.21 -1.34
C HIS A 174 -12.15 -17.39 -0.22
N ASP A 175 -11.69 -17.62 1.01
CA ASP A 175 -12.13 -16.89 2.18
C ASP A 175 -11.46 -15.52 2.31
N ALA A 176 -11.76 -14.78 3.38
CA ALA A 176 -11.19 -13.46 3.61
C ALA A 176 -9.69 -13.49 3.94
N ALA A 177 -9.22 -14.54 4.62
CA ALA A 177 -7.81 -14.66 5.03
C ALA A 177 -6.91 -14.80 3.81
N TYR A 178 -7.32 -15.66 2.86
CA TYR A 178 -6.60 -15.85 1.61
C TYR A 178 -6.45 -14.55 0.80
N TYR A 179 -7.52 -13.75 0.64
CA TYR A 179 -7.41 -12.49 -0.08
C TYR A 179 -6.51 -11.48 0.64
N LYS A 180 -6.57 -11.44 1.97
CA LYS A 180 -5.68 -10.57 2.76
C LYS A 180 -4.21 -10.92 2.52
N GLU A 181 -3.90 -12.21 2.49
CA GLU A 181 -2.55 -12.71 2.23
C GLU A 181 -2.08 -12.37 0.82
N ILE A 182 -2.94 -12.54 -0.21
CA ILE A 182 -2.64 -12.08 -1.58
C ILE A 182 -2.22 -10.62 -1.60
N PHE A 183 -2.96 -9.75 -0.91
CA PHE A 183 -2.62 -8.34 -0.87
C PHE A 183 -1.24 -8.12 -0.22
N HIS A 184 -0.97 -8.76 0.91
CA HIS A 184 0.29 -8.60 1.64
C HIS A 184 1.50 -9.08 0.82
N ASP A 185 1.40 -10.27 0.25
CA ASP A 185 2.43 -10.88 -0.58
C ASP A 185 2.74 -10.03 -1.81
N GLN A 186 1.70 -9.56 -2.52
CA GLN A 186 1.89 -8.68 -3.67
C GLN A 186 2.44 -7.31 -3.25
N ARG A 187 2.02 -6.78 -2.09
CA ARG A 187 2.54 -5.51 -1.57
C ARG A 187 4.05 -5.59 -1.36
N LEU A 188 4.54 -6.63 -0.69
CA LEU A 188 5.98 -6.85 -0.48
C LEU A 188 6.73 -6.92 -1.82
N HIS A 189 6.20 -7.69 -2.77
CA HIS A 189 6.82 -7.81 -4.09
C HIS A 189 6.91 -6.47 -4.84
N TYR A 190 5.86 -5.66 -4.83
CA TYR A 190 5.87 -4.35 -5.50
C TYR A 190 6.63 -3.30 -4.69
N GLU A 191 6.70 -3.39 -3.36
CA GLU A 191 7.63 -2.58 -2.56
C GLU A 191 9.08 -2.82 -3.03
N GLU A 192 9.48 -4.06 -3.29
CA GLU A 192 10.84 -4.34 -3.80
C GLU A 192 11.03 -3.89 -5.27
N THR A 193 9.97 -3.97 -6.09
CA THR A 193 10.09 -3.81 -7.54
C THR A 193 9.97 -2.36 -8.01
N ILE A 194 9.14 -1.54 -7.36
CA ILE A 194 8.80 -0.18 -7.84
C ILE A 194 9.01 0.94 -6.81
N CYS A 195 9.43 0.64 -5.57
CA CYS A 195 9.56 1.64 -4.51
C CYS A 195 10.50 2.79 -4.87
N GLN A 196 11.63 2.50 -5.53
CA GLN A 196 12.55 3.56 -5.93
C GLN A 196 11.90 4.52 -6.94
N ASP A 197 11.24 3.98 -7.97
CA ASP A 197 10.57 4.78 -8.99
C ASP A 197 9.44 5.65 -8.39
N VAL A 198 8.66 5.10 -7.45
CA VAL A 198 7.59 5.84 -6.75
C VAL A 198 8.18 6.94 -5.88
N ASN A 199 9.24 6.66 -5.13
CA ASN A 199 9.93 7.65 -4.30
C ASN A 199 10.52 8.78 -5.15
N ASP A 200 11.19 8.44 -6.25
CA ASP A 200 11.80 9.43 -7.14
C ASP A 200 10.72 10.33 -7.77
N ALA A 201 9.58 9.76 -8.17
CA ALA A 201 8.45 10.53 -8.68
C ALA A 201 7.86 11.47 -7.61
N PHE A 202 7.70 10.99 -6.38
CA PHE A 202 7.22 11.81 -5.27
C PHE A 202 8.20 12.94 -4.92
N LEU A 203 9.49 12.65 -4.85
CA LEU A 203 10.52 13.66 -4.59
C LEU A 203 10.59 14.70 -5.73
N ALA A 204 10.51 14.27 -6.99
CA ALA A 204 10.48 15.19 -8.13
C ALA A 204 9.23 16.09 -8.12
N TRP A 205 8.08 15.57 -7.67
CA TRP A 205 6.89 16.39 -7.45
C TRP A 205 7.09 17.39 -6.30
N LYS A 206 7.67 16.96 -5.18
CA LYS A 206 8.00 17.85 -4.05
C LYS A 206 8.96 18.97 -4.47
N ASP A 207 9.96 18.64 -5.29
CA ASP A 207 10.96 19.58 -5.79
C ASP A 207 10.35 20.75 -6.56
N GLN A 208 9.23 20.53 -7.24
CA GLN A 208 8.46 21.57 -7.96
C GLN A 208 7.68 22.49 -7.02
N HIS A 209 7.47 22.09 -5.76
CA HIS A 209 6.72 22.81 -4.74
C HIS A 209 7.61 23.40 -3.63
N LEU A 210 8.94 23.42 -3.82
CA LEU A 210 9.95 23.81 -2.82
C LEU A 210 10.04 25.32 -2.49
N GLU A 211 9.32 26.20 -3.17
CA GLU A 211 9.41 27.64 -2.89
C GLU A 211 8.79 28.02 -1.52
N ASP A 212 7.91 27.19 -0.96
CA ASP A 212 7.31 27.33 0.37
C ASP A 212 7.28 25.96 1.12
N ASP A 213 7.10 25.97 2.45
CA ASP A 213 6.88 24.73 3.22
C ASP A 213 5.64 23.99 2.67
N ILE A 214 5.80 22.73 2.26
CA ILE A 214 4.71 21.94 1.66
C ILE A 214 3.55 21.80 2.66
N GLU A 215 2.38 22.34 2.29
CA GLU A 215 1.14 22.25 3.07
C GLU A 215 0.43 20.90 2.91
N VAL A 216 -0.41 20.55 3.89
CA VAL A 216 -1.25 19.34 3.85
C VAL A 216 -2.19 19.33 2.64
N GLU A 217 -2.66 20.50 2.18
CA GLU A 217 -3.55 20.58 1.02
C GLU A 217 -2.82 20.22 -0.29
N ALA A 218 -1.59 20.68 -0.49
CA ALA A 218 -0.79 20.29 -1.66
C ALA A 218 -0.52 18.77 -1.69
N LEU A 219 -0.27 18.17 -0.52
CA LEU A 219 -0.14 16.71 -0.40
C LEU A 219 -1.45 15.96 -0.74
N ARG A 220 -2.62 16.56 -0.46
CA ARG A 220 -3.92 15.98 -0.84
C ARG A 220 -4.18 16.12 -2.33
N GLU A 221 -3.83 17.26 -2.93
CA GLU A 221 -3.90 17.46 -4.39
C GLU A 221 -3.06 16.41 -5.12
N TYR A 222 -1.85 16.09 -4.62
CA TYR A 222 -1.05 15.01 -5.19
C TYR A 222 -1.70 13.61 -5.09
N VAL A 223 -2.47 13.36 -4.03
CA VAL A 223 -3.25 12.11 -3.92
C VAL A 223 -4.36 12.07 -4.96
N ASP A 224 -4.99 13.21 -5.25
CA ASP A 224 -6.03 13.30 -6.27
C ASP A 224 -5.42 13.08 -7.68
N GLU A 225 -4.27 13.67 -7.99
CA GLU A 225 -3.50 13.41 -9.22
C GLU A 225 -3.15 11.92 -9.36
N ALA A 226 -2.58 11.31 -8.32
CA ALA A 226 -2.24 9.89 -8.33
C ALA A 226 -3.48 9.00 -8.49
N MET A 227 -4.65 9.46 -8.02
CA MET A 227 -5.92 8.76 -8.19
C MET A 227 -6.43 8.84 -9.62
N GLU A 228 -6.21 9.96 -10.30
CA GLU A 228 -6.49 10.08 -11.73
C GLU A 228 -5.67 9.07 -12.54
N ASP A 229 -4.36 8.98 -12.29
CA ASP A 229 -3.49 8.01 -12.94
C ASP A 229 -3.99 6.56 -12.71
N LEU A 230 -4.39 6.25 -11.48
CA LEU A 230 -4.99 4.96 -11.13
C LEU A 230 -6.26 4.67 -11.96
N PHE A 231 -7.10 5.68 -12.20
CA PHE A 231 -8.33 5.54 -12.98
C PHE A 231 -8.07 5.49 -14.49
N GLN A 232 -7.07 6.21 -14.99
CA GLN A 232 -6.60 6.12 -16.38
C GLN A 232 -6.02 4.74 -16.69
N ALA A 233 -5.35 4.11 -15.72
CA ALA A 233 -4.88 2.73 -15.82
C ALA A 233 -6.02 1.69 -15.83
N ASN A 234 -7.28 2.11 -15.68
CA ASN A 234 -8.46 1.25 -15.80
C ASN A 234 -8.51 0.11 -14.77
N VAL A 235 -7.90 0.32 -13.59
CA VAL A 235 -7.83 -0.68 -12.49
C VAL A 235 -9.22 -1.17 -12.07
N PHE A 236 -10.22 -0.28 -12.11
CA PHE A 236 -11.59 -0.60 -11.68
C PHE A 236 -12.54 -0.97 -12.83
N ASP A 237 -12.05 -1.12 -14.05
CA ASP A 237 -12.90 -1.55 -15.18
C ASP A 237 -13.41 -2.98 -14.95
N GLY A 238 -14.70 -3.21 -15.23
CA GLY A 238 -15.36 -4.49 -14.97
C GLY A 238 -15.66 -4.78 -13.49
N ILE A 239 -15.24 -3.91 -12.57
CA ILE A 239 -15.61 -3.99 -11.16
C ILE A 239 -17.02 -3.41 -10.96
N LYS A 240 -17.87 -4.14 -10.24
CA LYS A 240 -19.21 -3.68 -9.87
C LYS A 240 -19.11 -2.79 -8.63
N ASP A 241 -19.61 -1.56 -8.75
CA ASP A 241 -19.89 -0.74 -7.57
C ASP A 241 -21.14 -1.28 -6.87
N SER A 242 -21.15 -1.26 -5.53
CA SER A 242 -22.33 -1.61 -4.72
C SER A 242 -23.00 -0.38 -4.11
N ALA A 243 -22.44 0.80 -4.38
CA ALA A 243 -22.87 2.06 -3.81
C ALA A 243 -24.25 2.50 -4.33
N GLY A 244 -25.22 2.58 -3.42
CA GLY A 244 -26.53 3.19 -3.71
C GLY A 244 -26.43 4.70 -3.99
N ARG A 245 -27.52 5.28 -4.52
CA ARG A 245 -27.60 6.70 -4.91
C ARG A 245 -27.10 7.67 -3.84
N LYS A 246 -27.50 7.46 -2.58
CA LYS A 246 -27.10 8.30 -1.44
C LYS A 246 -25.58 8.30 -1.20
N LYS A 247 -24.92 7.14 -1.28
CA LYS A 247 -23.45 7.05 -1.11
C LYS A 247 -22.73 7.76 -2.26
N LYS A 248 -23.21 7.57 -3.49
CA LYS A 248 -22.65 8.24 -4.67
C LYS A 248 -22.76 9.76 -4.62
N GLU A 249 -23.80 10.30 -3.98
CA GLU A 249 -23.92 11.75 -3.75
C GLU A 249 -22.89 12.26 -2.73
N VAL A 250 -22.57 11.49 -1.69
CA VAL A 250 -21.49 11.82 -0.76
C VAL A 250 -20.14 11.80 -1.47
N TYR A 251 -19.87 10.74 -2.24
CA TYR A 251 -18.62 10.58 -2.98
C TYR A 251 -18.35 11.73 -3.97
N ARG A 252 -19.38 12.31 -4.61
CA ARG A 252 -19.22 13.49 -5.48
C ARG A 252 -18.84 14.78 -4.76
N ARG A 253 -18.99 14.82 -3.43
CA ARG A 253 -18.55 15.95 -2.60
C ARG A 253 -17.14 15.74 -2.05
N GLU A 254 -16.66 14.49 -2.05
CA GLU A 254 -15.30 14.12 -1.59
C GLU A 254 -14.24 14.44 -2.65
N VAL A 255 -14.60 14.39 -3.93
CA VAL A 255 -13.68 14.61 -5.07
C VAL A 255 -14.37 15.37 -6.21
N SER A 256 -13.62 16.23 -6.89
CA SER A 256 -14.01 16.89 -8.13
C SER A 256 -13.13 16.39 -9.27
N PHE A 257 -13.73 15.94 -10.37
CA PHE A 257 -13.00 15.55 -11.59
C PHE A 257 -13.32 16.49 -12.77
N ASP A 258 -13.83 17.68 -12.47
CA ASP A 258 -14.25 18.64 -13.50
C ASP A 258 -13.06 19.29 -14.21
N GLU A 259 -11.88 19.31 -13.57
CA GLU A 259 -10.64 19.88 -14.10
C GLU A 259 -9.69 18.83 -14.69
N CYS A 260 -10.02 17.53 -14.60
CA CYS A 260 -9.19 16.47 -15.15
C CYS A 260 -9.23 16.45 -16.68
N ASP A 261 -8.10 16.12 -17.32
CA ASP A 261 -7.99 15.84 -18.76
C ASP A 261 -8.64 14.49 -19.16
N CYS A 262 -9.83 14.19 -18.63
CA CYS A 262 -10.58 12.98 -18.92
C CYS A 262 -11.65 13.26 -19.99
N PRO A 263 -11.61 12.57 -21.15
CA PRO A 263 -12.62 12.75 -22.19
C PRO A 263 -14.04 12.33 -21.75
N LYS A 264 -14.19 11.64 -20.61
CA LYS A 264 -15.49 11.20 -20.02
C LYS A 264 -15.46 11.24 -18.48
N PRO A 265 -15.72 12.39 -17.83
CA PRO A 265 -15.67 12.55 -16.37
C PRO A 265 -16.58 11.58 -15.59
N ALA A 266 -17.72 11.20 -16.19
CA ALA A 266 -18.64 10.21 -15.62
C ALA A 266 -17.98 8.84 -15.37
N ARG A 267 -16.91 8.49 -16.11
CA ARG A 267 -16.14 7.27 -15.90
C ARG A 267 -15.36 7.33 -14.59
N PHE A 268 -14.76 8.48 -14.26
CA PHE A 268 -13.95 8.63 -13.05
C PHE A 268 -14.82 8.60 -11.80
N HIS A 269 -16.01 9.22 -11.80
CA HIS A 269 -16.94 9.05 -10.68
C HIS A 269 -17.40 7.60 -10.47
N LYS A 270 -17.50 6.80 -11.55
CA LYS A 270 -17.78 5.36 -11.43
C LYS A 270 -16.58 4.62 -10.86
N ALA A 271 -15.38 4.90 -11.34
CA ALA A 271 -14.13 4.34 -10.82
C ALA A 271 -13.95 4.68 -9.33
N TYR A 272 -14.22 5.93 -8.95
CA TYR A 272 -14.20 6.39 -7.56
C TYR A 272 -15.20 5.64 -6.68
N ALA A 273 -16.41 5.37 -7.16
CA ALA A 273 -17.36 4.55 -6.41
C ALA A 273 -16.84 3.11 -6.17
N CYS A 274 -16.13 2.52 -7.14
CA CYS A 274 -15.46 1.23 -6.97
C CYS A 274 -14.23 1.33 -6.05
N PHE A 275 -13.47 2.42 -6.15
CA PHE A 275 -12.34 2.73 -5.30
C PHE A 275 -12.75 2.79 -3.82
N ARG A 276 -13.87 3.47 -3.52
CA ARG A 276 -14.43 3.58 -2.16
C ARG A 276 -14.99 2.27 -1.61
N GLU A 277 -15.08 1.21 -2.42
CA GLU A 277 -15.29 -0.12 -1.88
C GLU A 277 -14.01 -0.64 -1.22
N VAL A 278 -12.84 -0.35 -1.77
CA VAL A 278 -11.52 -0.81 -1.30
C VAL A 278 -10.90 0.13 -0.27
N PHE A 279 -11.15 1.43 -0.39
CA PHE A 279 -10.61 2.45 0.50
C PHE A 279 -11.72 3.13 1.30
N ASP A 280 -11.61 3.08 2.62
CA ASP A 280 -12.38 3.92 3.52
C ASP A 280 -11.78 5.33 3.56
N TYR A 281 -12.62 6.35 3.72
CA TYR A 281 -12.17 7.75 3.84
C TYR A 281 -12.57 8.22 5.23
N ARG A 282 -11.58 8.63 6.02
CA ARG A 282 -11.76 9.07 7.41
C ARG A 282 -10.75 10.18 7.69
N ASP A 283 -11.24 11.28 8.25
CA ASP A 283 -10.40 12.42 8.69
C ASP A 283 -9.44 12.95 7.60
N GLY A 284 -9.92 13.04 6.36
CA GLY A 284 -9.11 13.52 5.23
C GLY A 284 -8.11 12.51 4.66
N LYS A 285 -8.15 11.24 5.11
CA LYS A 285 -7.22 10.19 4.69
C LYS A 285 -7.95 8.96 4.13
N TYR A 286 -7.32 8.32 3.16
CA TYR A 286 -7.76 7.02 2.62
C TYR A 286 -7.10 5.87 3.37
N VAL A 287 -7.91 4.94 3.88
CA VAL A 287 -7.48 3.74 4.62
C VAL A 287 -7.91 2.52 3.82
N ILE A 288 -6.95 1.66 3.50
CA ILE A 288 -7.19 0.47 2.69
C ILE A 288 -7.84 -0.67 3.48
N ASP A 289 -8.88 -1.29 2.92
CA ASP A 289 -9.41 -2.59 3.36
C ASP A 289 -8.62 -3.69 2.65
N GLU A 290 -7.68 -4.31 3.37
CA GLU A 290 -6.75 -5.30 2.81
C GLU A 290 -7.47 -6.53 2.21
N VAL A 291 -8.63 -6.94 2.74
CA VAL A 291 -9.38 -8.07 2.18
C VAL A 291 -9.98 -7.70 0.84
N LYS A 292 -10.57 -6.50 0.74
CA LYS A 292 -11.15 -6.02 -0.52
C LYS A 292 -10.08 -5.65 -1.55
N ALA A 293 -8.96 -5.11 -1.11
CA ALA A 293 -7.78 -4.90 -1.93
C ALA A 293 -7.27 -6.23 -2.51
N GLY A 294 -7.16 -7.27 -1.68
CA GLY A 294 -6.83 -8.62 -2.12
C GLY A 294 -7.78 -9.19 -3.16
N ARG A 295 -9.09 -8.99 -2.98
CA ARG A 295 -10.10 -9.37 -3.98
C ARG A 295 -9.97 -8.59 -5.29
N LEU A 296 -9.62 -7.31 -5.22
CA LEU A 296 -9.37 -6.49 -6.42
C LEU A 296 -8.13 -7.01 -7.15
N VAL A 297 -7.00 -7.13 -6.46
CA VAL A 297 -5.73 -7.65 -6.99
C VAL A 297 -5.94 -9.01 -7.64
N PHE A 298 -6.66 -9.91 -6.97
CA PHE A 298 -7.03 -11.21 -7.53
C PHE A 298 -7.85 -11.08 -8.82
N LYS A 299 -8.79 -10.13 -8.93
CA LYS A 299 -9.58 -9.94 -10.17
C LYS A 299 -8.73 -9.40 -11.33
N ILE A 300 -7.87 -8.44 -11.06
CA ILE A 300 -7.05 -7.77 -12.08
C ILE A 300 -5.71 -8.47 -12.33
N ARG A 301 -5.45 -9.61 -11.67
CA ARG A 301 -4.18 -10.35 -11.71
C ARG A 301 -3.67 -10.68 -13.13
N LYS A 302 -4.58 -10.80 -14.10
CA LYS A 302 -4.22 -11.07 -15.50
C LYS A 302 -3.71 -9.84 -16.26
N GLU A 303 -3.78 -8.67 -15.64
CA GLU A 303 -3.46 -7.38 -16.24
C GLU A 303 -2.33 -6.73 -15.41
N PRO A 304 -1.06 -7.10 -15.66
CA PRO A 304 0.07 -6.73 -14.81
C PRO A 304 0.25 -5.22 -14.67
N ASP A 305 -0.08 -4.45 -15.72
CA ASP A 305 -0.04 -2.98 -15.69
C ASP A 305 -1.06 -2.40 -14.71
N LYS A 306 -2.26 -3.00 -14.61
CA LYS A 306 -3.28 -2.60 -13.63
C LYS A 306 -2.85 -2.91 -12.21
N VAL A 307 -2.24 -4.09 -11.99
CA VAL A 307 -1.70 -4.47 -10.69
C VAL A 307 -0.58 -3.51 -10.28
N LYS A 308 0.33 -3.19 -11.21
CA LYS A 308 1.42 -2.23 -10.98
C LYS A 308 0.87 -0.84 -10.62
N ALA A 309 -0.10 -0.33 -11.39
CA ALA A 309 -0.74 0.96 -11.12
C ALA A 309 -1.44 0.99 -9.75
N PHE A 310 -2.12 -0.10 -9.37
CA PHE A 310 -2.72 -0.21 -8.05
C PHE A 310 -1.69 -0.10 -6.91
N PHE A 311 -0.58 -0.85 -6.99
CA PHE A 311 0.46 -0.79 -5.96
C PHE A 311 1.28 0.50 -5.99
N TRP A 312 1.44 1.13 -7.16
CA TRP A 312 2.01 2.47 -7.27
C TRP A 312 1.22 3.45 -6.42
N PHE A 313 -0.11 3.51 -6.61
CA PHE A 313 -0.99 4.37 -5.83
C PHE A 313 -0.96 4.06 -4.33
N VAL A 314 -0.95 2.77 -3.95
CA VAL A 314 -0.85 2.36 -2.53
C VAL A 314 0.45 2.86 -1.88
N GLN A 315 1.57 2.81 -2.60
CA GLN A 315 2.85 3.32 -2.09
C GLN A 315 2.86 4.85 -2.03
N THR A 316 2.32 5.54 -3.04
CA THR A 316 2.13 6.99 -3.01
C THR A 316 1.31 7.44 -1.80
N LEU A 317 0.18 6.78 -1.53
CA LEU A 317 -0.63 7.05 -0.34
C LEU A 317 0.16 6.91 0.97
N ALA A 318 1.04 5.92 1.06
CA ALA A 318 1.87 5.70 2.25
C ALA A 318 2.89 6.82 2.46
N LEU A 319 3.56 7.27 1.37
CA LEU A 319 4.51 8.38 1.42
C LEU A 319 3.84 9.70 1.84
N VAL A 320 2.73 10.04 1.18
CA VAL A 320 1.94 11.24 1.51
C VAL A 320 1.45 11.17 2.96
N SER A 321 0.95 10.01 3.40
CA SER A 321 0.47 9.84 4.78
C SER A 321 1.58 10.06 5.80
N ALA A 322 2.80 9.60 5.52
CA ALA A 322 3.96 9.81 6.39
C ALA A 322 4.33 11.29 6.49
N ASP A 323 4.36 12.01 5.37
CA ASP A 323 4.63 13.46 5.34
C ASP A 323 3.54 14.26 6.07
N ILE A 324 2.26 13.92 5.88
CA ILE A 324 1.15 14.53 6.64
C ILE A 324 1.32 14.30 8.15
N ASP A 325 1.70 13.08 8.56
CA ASP A 325 1.94 12.77 9.96
C ASP A 325 3.15 13.51 10.53
N GLU A 326 4.19 13.74 9.72
CA GLU A 326 5.33 14.57 10.10
C GLU A 326 4.93 16.04 10.25
N ILE A 327 4.16 16.61 9.32
CA ILE A 327 3.65 17.99 9.40
C ILE A 327 2.79 18.15 10.67
N HIS A 328 1.85 17.24 10.89
CA HIS A 328 1.05 17.25 12.12
C HIS A 328 1.94 17.09 13.36
N GLY A 329 2.96 16.23 13.31
CA GLY A 329 3.94 16.07 14.38
C GLY A 329 4.68 17.37 14.70
N ARG A 330 5.18 18.08 13.68
CA ARG A 330 5.84 19.39 13.80
C ARG A 330 4.88 20.43 14.40
N GLN A 331 3.67 20.54 13.85
CA GLN A 331 2.63 21.43 14.38
C GLN A 331 2.28 21.11 15.84
N ARG A 332 2.22 19.82 16.23
CA ARG A 332 2.04 19.42 17.63
C ARG A 332 3.18 19.93 18.50
N VAL A 333 4.43 19.71 18.11
CA VAL A 333 5.61 20.18 18.86
C VAL A 333 5.59 21.71 19.00
N GLU A 334 5.25 22.44 17.93
CA GLU A 334 5.15 23.89 17.97
C GLU A 334 3.97 24.40 18.82
N SER A 335 2.88 23.62 18.89
CA SER A 335 1.75 23.89 19.78
C SER A 335 2.03 23.54 21.25
N VAL A 336 3.13 22.85 21.56
CA VAL A 336 3.51 22.48 22.93
C VAL A 336 4.57 23.46 23.45
N CYS A 337 4.18 24.29 24.42
CA CYS A 337 5.10 25.21 25.09
C CYS A 337 5.35 24.75 26.52
N ASP A 338 6.60 24.40 26.86
CA ASP A 338 7.01 23.94 28.20
C ASP A 338 6.16 22.76 28.73
N GLY A 339 5.92 21.77 27.88
CA GLY A 339 5.14 20.56 28.20
C GLY A 339 3.61 20.77 28.21
N VAL A 340 3.14 21.92 27.73
CA VAL A 340 1.71 22.27 27.67
C VAL A 340 1.23 22.38 26.23
N ASP A 341 0.26 21.54 25.84
CA ASP A 341 -0.46 21.69 24.57
C ASP A 341 -1.36 22.94 24.63
N LEU A 342 -1.08 23.90 23.76
CA LEU A 342 -1.79 25.17 23.65
C LEU A 342 -3.21 24.98 23.06
N ARG A 343 -3.54 23.83 22.45
CA ARG A 343 -4.90 23.48 22.00
C ARG A 343 -5.86 23.17 23.16
N ASP A 344 -5.32 22.82 24.32
CA ASP A 344 -6.09 22.61 25.55
C ASP A 344 -6.38 23.91 26.30
N LEU A 345 -5.95 25.06 25.77
CA LEU A 345 -6.13 26.37 26.39
C LEU A 345 -7.59 26.86 26.22
N ARG A 346 -8.51 26.29 27.01
CA ARG A 346 -9.92 26.72 27.03
C ARG A 346 -10.14 27.85 28.02
N SER A 347 -10.70 28.96 27.54
CA SER A 347 -11.21 30.02 28.41
C SER A 347 -12.45 29.51 29.16
N ARG A 348 -12.46 29.62 30.48
CA ARG A 348 -13.67 29.39 31.30
C ARG A 348 -14.58 30.61 31.38
N PHE A 349 -14.18 31.73 30.78
CA PHE A 349 -14.92 32.98 30.81
C PHE A 349 -15.95 33.02 29.69
N SER A 350 -17.15 33.45 30.02
CA SER A 350 -18.22 33.71 29.04
C SER A 350 -17.84 34.84 28.09
N GLU A 351 -18.47 34.89 26.92
CA GLU A 351 -18.22 35.94 25.92
C GLU A 351 -18.45 37.36 26.50
N ALA A 352 -19.45 37.53 27.36
CA ALA A 352 -19.70 38.79 28.07
C ALA A 352 -18.53 39.16 29.01
N GLN A 353 -17.96 38.20 29.73
CA GLN A 353 -16.79 38.41 30.59
C GLN A 353 -15.54 38.73 29.76
N VAL A 354 -15.37 38.08 28.61
CA VAL A 354 -14.26 38.35 27.69
C VAL A 354 -14.36 39.79 27.15
N LYS A 355 -15.54 40.24 26.74
CA LYS A 355 -15.79 41.62 26.28
C LYS A 355 -15.61 42.65 27.39
N ALA A 356 -16.01 42.33 28.62
CA ALA A 356 -15.87 43.20 29.78
C ALA A 356 -14.43 43.26 30.36
N SER A 357 -13.51 42.41 29.88
CA SER A 357 -12.14 42.33 30.43
C SER A 357 -11.29 43.58 30.22
N GLY A 358 -11.65 44.45 29.26
CA GLY A 358 -10.85 45.60 28.86
C GLY A 358 -9.62 45.24 28.02
N ILE A 359 -9.49 44.00 27.55
CA ILE A 359 -8.41 43.55 26.67
C ILE A 359 -8.89 43.66 25.22
N GLY A 360 -8.20 44.48 24.41
CA GLY A 360 -8.63 44.83 23.06
C GLY A 360 -8.35 43.79 21.98
N LYS A 361 -7.40 42.85 22.18
CA LYS A 361 -7.08 41.79 21.21
C LYS A 361 -6.86 40.44 21.91
N HIS A 362 -7.37 39.37 21.29
CA HIS A 362 -7.21 37.99 21.75
C HIS A 362 -7.57 37.77 23.24
N ALA A 363 -8.58 38.49 23.73
CA ALA A 363 -8.95 38.52 25.13
C ALA A 363 -9.28 37.12 25.69
N ASP A 364 -9.88 36.25 24.89
CA ASP A 364 -10.15 34.85 25.22
C ASP A 364 -8.87 34.05 25.51
N ILE A 365 -7.84 34.18 24.67
CA ILE A 365 -6.53 33.52 24.85
C ILE A 365 -5.83 34.09 26.08
N VAL A 366 -5.77 35.42 26.19
CA VAL A 366 -5.08 36.10 27.28
C VAL A 366 -5.68 35.68 28.62
N LEU A 367 -7.01 35.68 28.73
CA LEU A 367 -7.70 35.30 29.96
C LEU A 367 -7.52 33.81 30.28
N ALA A 368 -7.53 32.92 29.29
CA ALA A 368 -7.26 31.50 29.49
C ALA A 368 -5.82 31.26 29.98
N LEU A 369 -4.85 32.00 29.44
CA LEU A 369 -3.45 31.92 29.84
C LEU A 369 -3.23 32.47 31.27
N ILE A 370 -3.83 33.62 31.59
CA ILE A 370 -3.81 34.17 32.96
C ILE A 370 -4.46 33.18 33.92
N ASP A 371 -5.64 32.64 33.59
CA ASP A 371 -6.36 31.67 34.44
C ASP A 371 -5.49 30.46 34.78
N ARG A 372 -4.75 29.95 33.78
CA ARG A 372 -3.85 28.82 33.97
C ARG A 372 -2.66 29.18 34.86
N MET A 373 -1.99 30.30 34.58
CA MET A 373 -0.80 30.73 35.32
C MET A 373 -1.10 31.14 36.77
N GLN A 374 -2.32 31.57 37.09
CA GLN A 374 -2.68 31.94 38.46
C GLN A 374 -3.08 30.75 39.35
N ARG A 375 -3.30 29.55 38.81
CA ARG A 375 -3.76 28.36 39.59
C ARG A 375 -2.82 28.00 40.74
N GLU A 376 -1.56 28.42 40.64
CA GLU A 376 -0.52 28.23 41.67
C GLU A 376 -0.59 29.25 42.83
N LYS A 377 -1.65 30.07 42.93
CA LYS A 377 -1.79 31.16 43.92
C LYS A 377 -0.56 32.10 43.93
N ILE A 378 -0.45 32.91 42.89
CA ILE A 378 0.63 33.90 42.77
C ILE A 378 0.40 35.12 43.70
N PRO A 379 1.47 35.80 44.16
CA PRO A 379 1.34 37.04 44.92
C PRO A 379 0.64 38.15 44.12
N ASN A 380 -0.16 39.00 44.78
CA ASN A 380 -0.85 40.14 44.12
C ASN A 380 0.10 41.08 43.37
N THR A 381 1.36 41.17 43.80
CA THR A 381 2.37 41.99 43.13
C THR A 381 2.74 41.46 41.74
N TYR A 382 2.55 40.18 41.45
CA TYR A 382 2.88 39.54 40.17
C TYR A 382 1.90 39.94 39.07
N TRP A 383 0.69 40.38 39.42
CA TRP A 383 -0.30 40.87 38.47
C TRP A 383 0.16 42.09 37.68
N LEU A 384 1.12 42.86 38.22
CA LEU A 384 1.77 43.92 37.47
C LEU A 384 2.47 43.39 36.21
N ALA A 385 2.99 42.15 36.24
CA ALA A 385 3.65 41.56 35.08
C ALA A 385 2.65 41.34 33.93
N PHE A 386 1.45 40.83 34.21
CA PHE A 386 0.39 40.73 33.21
C PHE A 386 0.05 42.10 32.62
N PHE A 387 -0.13 43.11 33.47
CA PHE A 387 -0.40 44.48 33.04
C PHE A 387 0.68 45.00 32.09
N CYS A 388 1.96 44.89 32.47
CA CYS A 388 3.08 45.39 31.66
C CYS A 388 3.21 44.69 30.31
N VAL A 389 3.05 43.36 30.24
CA VAL A 389 3.07 42.63 28.94
C VAL A 389 1.93 43.10 28.03
N LEU A 390 0.72 43.23 28.57
CA LEU A 390 -0.46 43.64 27.78
C LEU A 390 -0.38 45.10 27.36
N LEU A 391 0.14 45.97 28.22
CA LEU A 391 0.38 47.39 27.92
C LEU A 391 1.40 47.54 26.79
N LYS A 392 2.52 46.81 26.84
CA LYS A 392 3.56 46.83 25.79
C LYS A 392 3.02 46.44 24.42
N LYS A 393 2.04 45.52 24.37
CA LYS A 393 1.36 45.11 23.12
C LYS A 393 0.25 46.09 22.70
N LYS A 394 -0.03 47.13 23.49
CA LYS A 394 -1.16 48.08 23.33
C LYS A 394 -2.52 47.39 23.33
N TRP A 395 -2.68 46.37 24.15
CA TRP A 395 -3.94 45.60 24.26
C TRP A 395 -4.80 46.04 25.43
N ILE A 396 -4.25 46.84 26.33
CA ILE A 396 -4.96 47.52 27.40
C ILE A 396 -4.48 48.97 27.44
N ASP A 397 -5.30 49.85 27.99
CA ASP A 397 -4.92 51.24 28.22
C ASP A 397 -3.94 51.36 29.41
N GLU A 398 -3.23 52.49 29.50
CA GLU A 398 -2.37 52.85 30.64
C GLU A 398 -3.20 53.23 31.87
N ASN A 399 -4.09 52.33 32.30
CA ASN A 399 -5.03 52.54 33.38
C ASN A 399 -4.99 51.35 34.35
N VAL A 400 -4.01 51.37 35.26
CA VAL A 400 -3.81 50.34 36.28
C VAL A 400 -5.07 50.13 37.15
N ARG A 401 -5.86 51.18 37.37
CA ARG A 401 -7.10 51.09 38.15
C ARG A 401 -8.16 50.27 37.42
N ALA A 402 -8.38 50.51 36.14
CA ALA A 402 -9.31 49.74 35.32
C ALA A 402 -8.87 48.27 35.23
N PHE A 403 -7.59 48.01 34.98
CA PHE A 403 -7.04 46.66 34.98
C PHE A 403 -7.29 45.94 36.31
N ALA A 404 -6.96 46.55 37.44
CA ALA A 404 -7.16 45.95 38.75
C ALA A 404 -8.63 45.62 39.04
N LEU A 405 -9.57 46.51 38.67
CA LEU A 405 -11.01 46.26 38.83
C LEU A 405 -11.48 45.07 37.98
N ASN A 406 -11.07 45.00 36.72
CA ASN A 406 -11.45 43.92 35.81
C ASN A 406 -10.88 42.57 36.29
N MET A 407 -9.62 42.53 36.69
CA MET A 407 -8.98 41.31 37.19
C MET A 407 -9.60 40.86 38.52
N ASN A 408 -9.90 41.78 39.44
CA ASN A 408 -10.61 41.47 40.70
C ASN A 408 -11.96 40.80 40.43
N SER A 409 -12.72 41.33 39.46
CA SER A 409 -14.03 40.80 39.06
C SER A 409 -13.92 39.42 38.40
N LEU A 410 -13.02 39.26 37.43
CA LEU A 410 -12.90 38.02 36.64
C LEU A 410 -12.29 36.87 37.45
N PHE A 411 -11.25 37.15 38.21
CA PHE A 411 -10.44 36.12 38.86
C PHE A 411 -10.68 36.00 40.37
N ASN A 412 -11.60 36.81 40.93
CA ASN A 412 -11.90 36.86 42.36
C ASN A 412 -10.64 37.09 43.22
N VAL A 413 -9.79 38.02 42.77
CA VAL A 413 -8.56 38.45 43.46
C VAL A 413 -8.75 39.81 44.14
N LYS A 414 -7.82 40.19 45.02
CA LYS A 414 -7.87 41.45 45.79
C LYS A 414 -6.67 42.35 45.46
N LEU A 415 -6.61 42.83 44.23
CA LEU A 415 -5.57 43.75 43.75
C LEU A 415 -5.84 45.18 44.25
N ASP A 416 -4.83 45.76 44.89
CA ASP A 416 -4.81 47.18 45.23
C ASP A 416 -4.13 47.97 44.10
N HIS A 417 -4.93 48.74 43.37
CA HIS A 417 -4.45 49.59 42.29
C HIS A 417 -3.38 50.60 42.75
N ARG A 418 -3.44 51.10 44.00
CA ARG A 418 -2.43 52.06 44.51
C ARG A 418 -1.08 51.38 44.67
N ALA A 419 -1.07 50.15 45.18
CA ALA A 419 0.14 49.34 45.31
C ALA A 419 0.72 48.98 43.94
N LEU A 420 -0.12 48.59 42.96
CA LEU A 420 0.31 48.30 41.60
C LEU A 420 0.90 49.53 40.91
N SER A 421 0.25 50.70 41.02
CA SER A 421 0.75 51.95 40.45
C SER A 421 2.08 52.40 41.07
N ARG A 422 2.27 52.20 42.37
CA ARG A 422 3.57 52.49 43.02
C ARG A 422 4.66 51.58 42.46
N ASN A 423 4.42 50.27 42.42
CA ASN A 423 5.37 49.32 41.85
C ASN A 423 5.68 49.59 40.36
N MET A 424 4.70 50.08 39.60
CA MET A 424 4.91 50.47 38.20
C MET A 424 5.82 51.69 38.07
N LYS A 425 5.69 52.69 38.94
CA LYS A 425 6.61 53.84 38.98
C LYS A 425 8.04 53.43 39.33
N ASP A 426 8.16 52.49 40.26
CA ASP A 426 9.47 52.05 40.74
C ASP A 426 10.20 51.16 39.72
N TRP A 427 9.47 50.32 38.97
CA TRP A 427 10.08 49.27 38.13
C TRP A 427 9.91 49.50 36.62
N GLY A 428 9.05 50.44 36.22
CA GLY A 428 8.75 50.71 34.82
C GLY A 428 7.78 49.70 34.18
N ASP A 429 7.46 49.95 32.91
CA ASP A 429 6.48 49.23 32.10
C ASP A 429 7.07 48.07 31.28
N ASN A 430 8.40 48.00 31.15
CA ASN A 430 9.09 46.96 30.41
C ASN A 430 9.72 45.92 31.34
N ILE A 431 9.10 44.73 31.41
CA ILE A 431 9.50 43.63 32.30
C ILE A 431 10.96 43.21 32.09
N ASN A 432 11.47 43.28 30.85
CA ASN A 432 12.85 42.89 30.55
C ASN A 432 13.88 43.81 31.22
N LEU A 433 13.48 45.04 31.57
CA LEU A 433 14.30 46.03 32.26
C LEU A 433 14.08 46.05 33.78
N TRP A 434 13.23 45.17 34.32
CA TRP A 434 13.00 45.10 35.76
C TRP A 434 14.28 44.69 36.51
N PRO A 435 14.50 45.25 37.73
CA PRO A 435 15.67 44.97 38.54
C PRO A 435 15.71 43.51 38.99
N GLU A 436 16.91 43.00 39.27
CA GLU A 436 17.18 41.61 39.67
C GLU A 436 17.94 41.51 41.01
N GLU A 437 17.96 42.60 41.76
CA GLU A 437 18.79 42.79 42.96
C GLU A 437 18.45 41.78 44.07
N ASP A 438 17.17 41.38 44.19
CA ASP A 438 16.73 40.37 45.14
C ASP A 438 16.00 39.17 44.47
N GLY A 439 15.91 38.05 45.22
CA GLY A 439 15.29 36.83 44.72
C GLY A 439 13.79 36.92 44.48
N ARG A 440 13.07 37.88 45.07
CA ARG A 440 11.64 38.11 44.82
C ARG A 440 11.44 38.86 43.50
N GLN A 441 12.28 39.85 43.22
CA GLN A 441 12.29 40.59 41.96
C GLN A 441 12.64 39.67 40.79
N ARG A 442 13.68 38.83 40.92
CA ARG A 442 14.05 37.82 39.90
C ARG A 442 12.90 36.88 39.55
N LYS A 443 12.21 36.33 40.56
CA LYS A 443 11.04 35.46 40.35
C LYS A 443 9.88 36.18 39.65
N LYS A 444 9.63 37.44 40.00
CA LYS A 444 8.56 38.23 39.38
C LYS A 444 8.87 38.61 37.93
N LYS A 445 10.13 38.93 37.63
CA LYS A 445 10.62 39.15 36.26
C LYS A 445 10.51 37.88 35.42
N ALA A 446 11.02 36.75 35.92
CA ALA A 446 10.92 35.45 35.26
C ALA A 446 9.46 35.06 34.97
N PHE A 447 8.56 35.28 35.94
CA PHE A 447 7.12 35.06 35.74
C PHE A 447 6.54 35.91 34.60
N GLY A 448 6.92 37.19 34.51
CA GLY A 448 6.47 38.07 33.44
C GLY A 448 7.03 37.71 32.07
N GLN A 449 8.30 37.29 32.01
CA GLN A 449 8.93 36.78 30.79
C GLN A 449 8.28 35.48 30.32
N GLU A 450 7.95 34.60 31.26
CA GLU A 450 7.23 33.35 30.97
C GLU A 450 5.84 33.64 30.40
N PHE A 451 5.10 34.57 30.99
CA PHE A 451 3.82 35.00 30.42
C PHE A 451 3.98 35.58 29.01
N GLN A 452 4.99 36.43 28.79
CA GLN A 452 5.27 36.99 27.46
C GLN A 452 5.56 35.89 26.43
N LYS A 453 6.45 34.95 26.76
CA LYS A 453 6.84 33.82 25.90
C LYS A 453 5.63 32.96 25.54
N ARG A 454 4.83 32.55 26.54
CA ARG A 454 3.62 31.74 26.32
C ARG A 454 2.57 32.48 25.51
N LEU A 455 2.39 33.77 25.76
CA LEU A 455 1.45 34.60 25.03
C LEU A 455 1.84 34.70 23.54
N GLU A 456 3.12 34.92 23.25
CA GLU A 456 3.64 34.96 21.88
C GLU A 456 3.49 33.61 21.17
N ALA A 457 3.77 32.51 21.86
CA ALA A 457 3.55 31.16 21.33
C ALA A 457 2.06 30.89 21.02
N CYS A 458 1.14 31.27 21.92
CA CYS A 458 -0.31 31.10 21.70
C CYS A 458 -0.82 31.90 20.49
N ILE A 459 -0.33 33.13 20.32
CA ILE A 459 -0.73 33.98 19.18
C ILE A 459 -0.20 33.37 17.89
N LYS A 460 1.07 32.95 17.85
CA LYS A 460 1.66 32.30 16.68
C LYS A 460 0.90 31.03 16.31
N GLY A 461 0.61 30.16 17.29
CA GLY A 461 -0.14 28.92 17.08
C GLY A 461 -1.59 29.14 16.62
N LYS A 462 -2.28 30.17 17.14
CA LYS A 462 -3.67 30.45 16.73
C LYS A 462 -3.75 31.13 15.36
N ILE A 463 -2.73 31.90 14.96
CA ILE A 463 -2.61 32.40 13.58
C ILE A 463 -2.48 31.21 12.62
N MET A 464 -1.67 30.20 12.95
CA MET A 464 -1.52 28.99 12.12
C MET A 464 -2.79 28.11 12.10
N SER A 465 -3.51 27.97 13.22
CA SER A 465 -4.77 27.22 13.29
C SER A 465 -5.95 27.92 12.60
N ILE A 466 -6.02 29.25 12.60
CA ILE A 466 -7.06 29.97 11.84
C ILE A 466 -6.81 29.83 10.33
N TRP A 467 -5.56 29.63 9.91
CA TRP A 467 -5.23 29.37 8.51
C TRP A 467 -5.52 27.93 8.11
N SER A 468 -5.45 26.96 9.04
CA SER A 468 -5.85 25.57 8.78
C SER A 468 -7.35 25.32 8.77
N ASP A 469 -8.14 26.11 9.53
CA ASP A 469 -9.59 25.91 9.68
C ASP A 469 -10.44 26.80 8.74
N ALA A 470 -9.81 27.67 7.94
CA ALA A 470 -10.47 28.58 6.99
C ALA A 470 -10.46 28.07 5.52
N LYS A 471 -10.05 26.83 5.30
CA LYS A 471 -10.29 26.04 4.09
C LYS A 471 -11.09 24.80 4.48
#